data_AF-A0A2X1KBQ0-F1
#
_entry.id   AF-A0A2X1KBQ0-F1
#
_cell.length_a   1.000
_cell.length_b   1.000
_cell.length_c   1.000
_cell.angle_alpha   90.00
_cell.angle_beta   90.00
_cell.angle_gamma   90.00
#
_symmetry.space_group_name_H-M   'P 1'
#
loop_
_entity.id
_entity.type
_entity.pdbx_description
1 polymer ?
#
loop_
_entity_poly.entity_id
_entity_poly.type
_entity_poly.pdbx_seq_one_letter_code
_entity_poly.pdbx_strand_id
1 'polypeptide(L)'
;MGPVKDYECLCGKYKRLKHRGVICEKCGVEVTQTKVRRERMGHIELASPTAHIWFLKSLPSRIGLLLDMPLRDIERVLYFESYVVIEGGMTNLERQQILTEEQYLDALEEFGDEFDAKMGAEAIQALLKSMDLEQECEQCVKS
;
A
#
# COMPACT_ATOMS: atom_id res chain seq x y z
N MET A 1 12.31 -13.65 15.24
CA MET A 1 12.32 -14.82 14.31
C MET A 1 12.55 -16.17 14.99
N GLY A 2 12.98 -16.26 16.26
CA GLY A 2 13.17 -17.53 16.97
C GLY A 2 14.58 -17.68 17.55
N PRO A 3 14.88 -18.80 18.22
CA PRO A 3 16.16 -19.02 18.89
C PRO A 3 17.30 -19.37 17.92
N VAL A 4 18.54 -19.06 18.31
CA VAL A 4 19.76 -19.39 17.53
C VAL A 4 20.22 -20.83 17.76
N LYS A 5 19.93 -21.40 18.93
CA LYS A 5 20.23 -22.79 19.32
C LYS A 5 18.96 -23.52 19.68
N ASP A 6 18.92 -24.82 19.44
CA ASP A 6 17.73 -25.62 19.71
C ASP A 6 17.42 -25.63 21.20
N TYR A 7 16.17 -25.27 21.54
CA TYR A 7 15.67 -25.25 22.91
C TYR A 7 16.53 -24.42 23.87
N GLU A 8 17.07 -23.30 23.40
CA GLU A 8 17.82 -22.33 24.21
C GLU A 8 17.45 -20.90 23.81
N CYS A 9 17.11 -20.05 24.79
CA CYS A 9 16.86 -18.63 24.55
C CYS A 9 18.17 -17.86 24.31
N LEU A 10 18.11 -16.68 23.69
CA LEU A 10 19.29 -15.91 23.29
C LEU A 10 20.23 -15.57 24.47
N CYS A 11 19.68 -15.14 25.60
CA CYS A 11 20.48 -14.76 26.77
C CYS A 11 20.95 -15.94 27.63
N GLY A 12 20.61 -17.19 27.25
CA GLY A 12 21.00 -18.41 27.98
C GLY A 12 20.31 -18.66 29.32
N LYS A 13 19.29 -17.89 29.71
CA LYS A 13 18.52 -18.09 30.95
C LYS A 13 17.76 -19.43 30.93
N TYR A 14 17.05 -19.69 29.84
CA TYR A 14 16.31 -20.93 29.63
C TYR A 14 17.05 -21.81 28.62
N LYS A 15 17.39 -23.03 29.05
CA LYS A 15 18.08 -24.04 28.25
C LYS A 15 17.42 -25.41 28.43
N ARG A 16 17.57 -26.27 27.42
CA ARG A 16 17.11 -27.67 27.38
C ARG A 16 15.60 -27.78 27.17
N LEU A 17 15.17 -29.00 26.79
CA LEU A 17 13.80 -29.32 26.38
C LEU A 17 12.72 -28.99 27.42
N LYS A 18 13.05 -29.00 28.72
CA LYS A 18 12.09 -28.76 29.82
C LYS A 18 11.42 -27.38 29.77
N HIS A 19 12.06 -26.41 29.12
CA HIS A 19 11.53 -25.04 28.99
C HIS A 19 10.92 -24.79 27.61
N ARG A 20 10.64 -25.83 26.82
CA ARG A 20 10.01 -25.71 25.50
C ARG A 20 8.71 -24.90 25.60
N GLY A 21 8.55 -23.94 24.70
CA GLY A 21 7.38 -23.06 24.62
C GLY A 21 7.42 -21.85 25.55
N VAL A 22 8.41 -21.74 26.44
CA VAL A 22 8.58 -20.57 27.31
C VAL A 22 9.16 -19.40 26.51
N ILE A 23 8.55 -18.22 26.62
CA ILE A 23 9.09 -16.96 26.10
C ILE A 23 9.94 -16.32 27.19
N CYS A 24 11.21 -16.06 26.89
CA CYS A 24 12.10 -15.43 27.87
C CYS A 24 11.69 -13.96 28.10
N GLU A 25 11.50 -13.59 29.36
CA GLU A 25 11.22 -12.23 29.80
C GLU A 25 12.39 -11.25 29.56
N LYS A 26 13.63 -11.75 29.54
CA LYS A 26 14.81 -10.89 29.33
C LYS A 26 15.07 -10.56 27.86
N CYS A 27 14.82 -11.50 26.95
CA CYS A 27 15.17 -11.34 25.53
C CYS A 27 14.02 -11.55 24.54
N GLY A 28 12.81 -11.88 25.01
CA GLY A 28 11.63 -12.13 24.18
C GLY A 28 11.72 -13.38 23.30
N VAL A 29 12.81 -14.16 23.39
CA VAL A 29 13.01 -15.35 22.56
C VAL A 29 12.31 -16.55 23.16
N GLU A 30 11.42 -17.14 22.38
CA GLU A 30 10.77 -18.40 22.67
C GLU A 30 11.75 -19.58 22.57
N VAL A 31 11.71 -20.46 23.56
CA VAL A 31 12.49 -21.69 23.60
C VAL A 31 11.81 -22.75 22.72
N THR A 32 12.29 -22.88 21.49
CA THR A 32 11.79 -23.84 20.50
C THR A 32 12.93 -24.33 19.61
N GLN A 33 12.63 -25.13 18.59
CA GLN A 33 13.63 -25.55 17.60
C GLN A 33 14.07 -24.37 16.73
N THR A 34 15.34 -24.33 16.35
CA THR A 34 15.89 -23.34 15.43
C THR A 34 15.24 -23.38 14.05
N LYS A 35 14.68 -24.54 13.66
CA LYS A 35 13.95 -24.74 12.39
C LYS A 35 12.87 -23.68 12.16
N VAL A 36 12.21 -23.19 13.22
CA VAL A 36 11.15 -22.18 13.10
C VAL A 36 11.63 -20.87 12.46
N ARG A 37 12.94 -20.56 12.52
CA ARG A 37 13.52 -19.37 11.87
C ARG A 37 13.39 -19.41 10.34
N ARG A 38 13.19 -20.59 9.76
CA ARG A 38 12.96 -20.78 8.32
C ARG A 38 11.48 -20.64 7.93
N GLU A 39 10.58 -20.64 8.91
CA GLU A 39 9.12 -20.66 8.71
C GLU A 39 8.46 -19.35 9.18
N ARG A 40 9.05 -18.68 10.18
CA ARG A 40 8.52 -17.42 10.72
C ARG A 40 8.88 -16.24 9.83
N MET A 41 7.86 -15.52 9.39
CA MET A 41 8.00 -14.26 8.68
C MET A 41 8.05 -13.07 9.65
N GLY A 42 8.66 -11.97 9.19
CA GLY A 42 8.53 -10.65 9.81
C GLY A 42 7.85 -9.71 8.83
N HIS A 43 7.37 -8.58 9.32
CA HIS A 43 6.89 -7.50 8.47
C HIS A 43 7.53 -6.18 8.93
N ILE A 44 7.47 -5.19 8.04
CA ILE A 44 7.86 -3.81 8.32
C ILE A 44 6.62 -2.97 8.06
N GLU A 45 6.22 -2.18 9.04
CA GLU A 45 5.19 -1.16 8.84
C GLU A 45 5.84 0.02 8.11
N LEU A 46 5.34 0.30 6.90
CA LEU A 46 5.81 1.43 6.10
C LEU A 46 5.11 2.71 6.56
N ALA A 47 5.86 3.83 6.58
CA ALA A 47 5.31 5.13 6.98
C ALA A 47 4.33 5.72 5.96
N SER A 48 4.47 5.35 4.68
CA SER A 48 3.58 5.75 3.58
C SER A 48 3.34 4.52 2.70
N PRO A 49 2.15 4.36 2.09
CA PRO A 49 1.90 3.26 1.16
C PRO A 49 2.91 3.27 0.01
N THR A 50 3.18 2.08 -0.55
CA THR A 50 4.10 1.93 -1.67
C THR A 50 3.46 1.02 -2.70
N ALA A 51 3.42 1.48 -3.96
CA ALA A 51 2.91 0.69 -5.06
C ALA A 51 3.81 -0.53 -5.30
N HIS A 52 3.20 -1.71 -5.35
CA HIS A 52 3.95 -2.93 -5.63
C HIS A 52 4.38 -2.97 -7.10
N ILE A 53 5.69 -3.02 -7.35
CA ILE A 53 6.29 -2.86 -8.68
C ILE A 53 5.75 -3.84 -9.74
N TRP A 54 5.42 -5.08 -9.35
CA TRP A 54 4.86 -6.05 -10.29
C TRP A 54 3.47 -5.70 -10.80
N PHE A 55 2.63 -5.02 -10.03
CA PHE A 55 1.30 -4.63 -10.49
C PHE A 55 1.32 -3.31 -11.29
N LEU A 56 2.40 -2.54 -11.12
CA LEU A 56 2.65 -1.30 -11.86
C LEU A 56 3.32 -1.55 -13.21
N LYS A 57 4.52 -2.16 -13.22
CA LYS A 57 5.40 -2.25 -14.40
C LYS A 57 5.27 -3.55 -15.19
N SER A 58 4.55 -4.56 -14.69
CA SER A 58 4.21 -5.72 -15.54
C SER A 58 3.31 -5.26 -16.68
N LEU A 59 3.51 -5.81 -17.88
CA LEU A 59 2.69 -5.48 -19.05
C LEU A 59 1.70 -6.63 -19.33
N PRO A 60 0.39 -6.35 -19.40
CA PRO A 60 -0.26 -5.06 -19.13
C PRO A 60 -0.20 -4.68 -17.64
N SER A 61 -0.17 -3.37 -17.36
CA SER A 61 -0.20 -2.86 -15.97
C SER A 61 -1.54 -3.22 -15.35
N ARG A 62 -1.53 -3.96 -14.24
CA ARG A 62 -2.78 -4.35 -13.57
C ARG A 62 -3.45 -3.15 -12.91
N ILE A 63 -2.66 -2.26 -12.32
CA ILE A 63 -3.17 -1.02 -11.72
C ILE A 63 -3.72 -0.11 -12.82
N GLY A 64 -2.99 0.06 -13.93
CA GLY A 64 -3.45 0.85 -15.07
C GLY A 64 -4.75 0.32 -15.68
N LEU A 65 -4.81 -0.98 -15.95
CA LEU A 65 -5.99 -1.61 -16.51
C LEU A 65 -7.20 -1.52 -15.57
N LEU A 66 -6.99 -1.69 -14.26
CA LEU A 66 -8.09 -1.66 -13.29
C LEU A 66 -8.67 -0.25 -13.14
N LEU A 67 -7.83 0.78 -13.17
CA LEU A 67 -8.25 2.18 -13.09
C LEU A 67 -8.67 2.77 -14.44
N ASP A 68 -8.52 2.04 -15.55
CA ASP A 68 -8.63 2.56 -16.92
C ASP A 68 -7.75 3.81 -17.17
N MET A 69 -6.57 3.85 -16.55
CA MET A 69 -5.62 4.96 -16.66
C MET A 69 -4.35 4.53 -17.40
N PRO A 70 -3.79 5.38 -18.27
CA PRO A 70 -2.48 5.14 -18.87
C PRO A 70 -1.40 4.94 -17.81
N LEU A 71 -0.52 3.95 -18.01
CA LEU A 71 0.60 3.69 -17.09
C LEU A 71 1.46 4.94 -16.85
N ARG A 72 1.64 5.77 -17.87
CA ARG A 72 2.42 7.02 -17.77
C ARG A 72 1.80 8.00 -16.78
N ASP A 73 0.48 8.11 -16.73
CA ASP A 73 -0.19 9.05 -15.82
C ASP A 73 -0.15 8.54 -14.37
N ILE A 74 -0.31 7.23 -14.16
CA ILE A 74 -0.10 6.64 -12.83
C ILE A 74 1.34 6.85 -12.36
N GLU A 75 2.33 6.72 -13.25
CA GLU A 75 3.74 6.99 -12.91
C GLU A 75 3.96 8.45 -12.51
N ARG A 76 3.38 9.41 -13.26
CA ARG A 76 3.44 10.84 -12.90
C ARG A 76 2.89 11.11 -11.51
N VAL A 77 1.75 10.51 -11.16
CA VAL A 77 1.17 10.61 -9.82
C VAL A 77 2.09 9.98 -8.78
N LEU A 78 2.57 8.75 -9.01
CA LEU A 78 3.41 8.01 -8.07
C LEU A 78 4.76 8.69 -7.81
N TYR A 79 5.34 9.33 -8.82
CA TYR A 79 6.60 10.07 -8.71
C TYR A 79 6.42 11.54 -8.31
N PHE A 80 5.23 11.92 -7.83
CA PHE A 80 4.92 13.26 -7.34
C PHE A 80 5.06 14.36 -8.39
N GLU A 81 4.94 14.04 -9.69
CA GLU A 81 4.98 15.01 -10.78
C GLU A 81 3.62 15.68 -11.03
N SER A 82 2.52 15.05 -10.64
CA SER A 82 1.17 15.56 -10.88
C SER A 82 0.20 15.05 -9.82
N TYR A 83 -0.87 15.82 -9.61
CA TYR A 83 -1.99 15.43 -8.76
C TYR A 83 -3.01 14.64 -9.59
N VAL A 84 -3.79 13.79 -8.92
CA VAL A 84 -4.97 13.14 -9.48
C VAL A 84 -6.18 13.44 -8.60
N VAL A 85 -7.28 13.79 -9.25
CA VAL A 85 -8.57 14.03 -8.58
C VAL A 85 -9.14 12.69 -8.12
N ILE A 86 -9.31 12.57 -6.80
CA ILE A 86 -9.91 11.39 -6.15
C ILE A 86 -11.43 11.52 -6.16
N GLU A 87 -11.94 12.70 -5.81
CA GLU A 87 -13.35 13.05 -5.80
C GLU A 87 -13.52 14.49 -6.31
N GLY A 88 -14.29 14.68 -7.38
CA GLY A 88 -14.53 16.00 -7.99
C GLY A 88 -15.61 16.84 -7.29
N GLY A 89 -16.42 16.24 -6.41
CA GLY A 89 -17.46 16.96 -5.67
C GLY A 89 -18.47 17.68 -6.57
N MET A 90 -18.76 18.95 -6.25
CA MET A 90 -19.66 19.82 -7.02
C MET A 90 -18.92 20.71 -8.03
N THR A 91 -17.65 20.41 -8.31
CA THR A 91 -16.80 21.18 -9.23
C THR A 91 -16.93 20.68 -10.67
N ASN A 92 -16.19 21.30 -11.58
CA ASN A 92 -16.04 20.84 -12.97
C ASN A 92 -14.96 19.77 -13.15
N LEU A 93 -14.35 19.29 -12.06
CA LEU A 93 -13.26 18.31 -12.09
C LEU A 93 -13.80 16.88 -12.18
N GLU A 94 -13.19 16.08 -13.04
CA GLU A 94 -13.55 14.68 -13.22
C GLU A 94 -12.70 13.77 -12.32
N ARG A 95 -13.29 12.69 -11.81
CA ARG A 95 -12.52 11.66 -11.09
C ARG A 95 -11.45 11.08 -12.03
N GLN A 96 -10.25 10.82 -11.50
CA GLN A 96 -9.05 10.42 -12.23
C GLN A 96 -8.44 11.49 -13.15
N GLN A 97 -8.97 12.71 -13.18
CA GLN A 97 -8.35 13.81 -13.91
C GLN A 97 -6.97 14.12 -13.32
N ILE A 98 -5.96 14.24 -14.18
CA ILE A 98 -4.60 14.62 -13.80
C ILE A 98 -4.47 16.13 -13.85
N LEU A 99 -3.96 16.71 -12.76
CA LEU A 99 -3.68 18.14 -12.63
C LEU A 99 -2.18 18.36 -12.47
N THR A 100 -1.63 19.32 -13.21
CA THR A 100 -0.30 19.85 -12.91
C THR A 100 -0.33 20.61 -11.58
N GLU A 101 0.85 20.94 -11.04
CA GLU A 101 0.94 21.75 -9.82
C GLU A 101 0.23 23.10 -9.98
N GLU A 102 0.43 23.80 -11.09
CA GLU A 102 -0.26 25.06 -11.40
C GLU A 102 -1.79 24.87 -11.47
N GLN A 103 -2.27 23.85 -12.18
CA GLN A 103 -3.70 23.58 -12.29
C GLN A 103 -4.34 23.20 -10.96
N TYR A 104 -3.62 22.49 -10.09
CA TYR A 104 -4.10 22.15 -8.76
C TYR A 104 -4.22 23.39 -7.88
N LEU A 105 -3.26 24.30 -7.93
CA LEU A 105 -3.31 25.56 -7.19
C LEU A 105 -4.45 26.45 -7.69
N ASP A 106 -4.62 26.59 -9.00
CA ASP A 106 -5.73 27.36 -9.59
C ASP A 106 -7.09 26.77 -9.18
N ALA A 107 -7.23 25.44 -9.23
CA ALA A 107 -8.45 24.76 -8.80
C ALA A 107 -8.71 24.93 -7.29
N LEU A 108 -7.66 24.94 -6.47
CA LEU A 108 -7.77 25.18 -5.02
C LEU A 108 -8.21 26.63 -4.73
N GLU A 109 -7.76 27.61 -5.52
CA GLU A 109 -8.20 29.00 -5.41
C GLU A 109 -9.66 29.18 -5.84
N GLU A 110 -10.10 28.46 -6.88
CA GLU A 110 -11.46 28.55 -7.42
C GLU A 110 -12.49 27.81 -6.55
N PHE A 111 -12.18 26.57 -6.14
CA PHE A 111 -13.13 25.66 -5.51
C PHE A 111 -12.88 25.39 -4.02
N GLY A 112 -11.72 25.80 -3.48
CA GLY A 112 -11.36 25.55 -2.08
C GLY A 112 -11.40 24.06 -1.74
N ASP A 113 -12.16 23.71 -0.69
CA ASP A 113 -12.27 22.33 -0.17
C ASP A 113 -13.39 21.50 -0.86
N GLU A 114 -13.96 21.96 -1.98
CA GLU A 114 -15.07 21.26 -2.66
C GLU A 114 -14.64 20.04 -3.48
N PHE A 115 -13.34 19.79 -3.64
CA PHE A 115 -12.78 18.61 -4.32
C PHE A 115 -11.59 18.04 -3.53
N ASP A 116 -11.27 16.76 -3.77
CA ASP A 116 -10.08 16.12 -3.21
C ASP A 116 -9.16 15.65 -4.34
N ALA A 117 -7.93 16.16 -4.37
CA ALA A 117 -6.88 15.71 -5.27
C ALA A 117 -5.58 15.45 -4.50
N LYS A 118 -4.91 14.35 -4.85
CA LYS A 118 -3.71 13.87 -4.14
C LYS A 118 -2.63 13.46 -5.13
N MET A 119 -1.41 13.31 -4.63
CA MET A 119 -0.30 12.72 -5.37
C MET A 119 0.34 11.55 -4.59
N GLY A 120 1.26 10.84 -5.23
CA GLY A 120 1.96 9.71 -4.65
C GLY A 120 1.10 8.44 -4.56
N ALA A 121 1.63 7.45 -3.84
CA ALA A 121 0.97 6.14 -3.68
C ALA A 121 -0.33 6.21 -2.87
N GLU A 122 -0.49 7.21 -2.01
CA GLU A 122 -1.73 7.45 -1.25
C GLU A 122 -2.90 7.78 -2.18
N ALA A 123 -2.64 8.56 -3.22
CA ALA A 123 -3.64 8.92 -4.22
C ALA A 123 -4.13 7.69 -5.00
N ILE A 124 -3.20 6.89 -5.52
CA ILE A 124 -3.53 5.65 -6.24
C ILE A 124 -4.27 4.67 -5.30
N GLN A 125 -3.85 4.58 -4.04
CA GLN A 125 -4.54 3.75 -3.05
C GLN A 125 -5.97 4.24 -2.79
N ALA A 126 -6.20 5.54 -2.70
CA ALA A 126 -7.52 6.13 -2.50
C ALA A 126 -8.45 5.89 -3.70
N LEU A 127 -7.94 6.01 -4.93
CA LEU A 127 -8.70 5.65 -6.14
C LEU A 127 -9.10 4.18 -6.16
N LEU A 128 -8.16 3.28 -5.83
CA LEU A 128 -8.45 1.84 -5.78
C LEU A 128 -9.43 1.46 -4.68
N LYS A 129 -9.40 2.16 -3.53
CA LYS A 129 -10.33 1.90 -2.41
C LYS A 129 -11.74 2.43 -2.66
N SER A 130 -11.87 3.52 -3.42
CA SER A 130 -13.17 4.13 -3.76
C SER A 130 -13.86 3.45 -4.95
N MET A 131 -13.20 2.50 -5.62
CA MET A 131 -13.76 1.81 -6.76
C MET A 131 -14.81 0.76 -6.34
N ASP A 132 -16.00 0.85 -6.92
CA ASP A 132 -17.04 -0.17 -6.81
C ASP A 132 -16.98 -1.11 -8.03
N LEU A 133 -16.38 -2.27 -7.83
CA LEU A 133 -16.18 -3.25 -8.91
C LEU A 133 -17.51 -3.79 -9.47
N GLU A 134 -18.57 -3.88 -8.67
CA GLU A 134 -19.87 -4.37 -9.13
C GLU A 134 -20.50 -3.34 -10.08
N GLN A 135 -20.46 -2.07 -9.68
CA GLN A 135 -20.96 -0.96 -10.50
C GLN A 135 -20.16 -0.81 -11.81
N GLU A 136 -18.84 -0.88 -11.75
CA GLU A 136 -17.96 -0.83 -12.94
C GLU A 136 -18.29 -1.98 -13.90
N CYS A 137 -18.45 -3.20 -13.39
CA CYS A 137 -18.82 -4.36 -14.20
C CYS A 137 -20.18 -4.17 -14.88
N GLU A 138 -21.18 -3.64 -14.17
CA GLU A 138 -22.48 -3.32 -14.78
C GLU A 138 -22.39 -2.28 -15.89
N GLN A 139 -21.55 -1.25 -15.73
CA GLN A 139 -21.36 -0.20 -16.72
C GLN A 139 -20.65 -0.75 -17.98
N CYS A 140 -19.62 -1.57 -17.81
CA CYS A 140 -18.92 -2.21 -18.91
C CYS A 140 -19.80 -3.18 -19.71
N VAL A 141 -20.75 -3.88 -19.07
CA VAL A 141 -21.69 -4.78 -19.77
C VAL A 141 -22.76 -4.02 -20.57
N LYS A 142 -23.07 -2.79 -20.16
CA LYS A 142 -24.06 -1.92 -20.83
C LYS A 142 -23.48 -1.09 -21.99
N SER A 143 -22.16 -1.07 -22.14
CA SER A 143 -21.40 -0.31 -23.14
C SER A 143 -21.05 -1.19 -24.36
#